data_AF-A0A1B6I151-F1
#
_entry.id   AF-A0A1B6I151-F1
#
_cell.length_a   1.000
_cell.length_b   1.000
_cell.length_c   1.000
_cell.angle_alpha   90.00
_cell.angle_beta   90.00
_cell.angle_gamma   90.00
#
_symmetry.space_group_name_H-M   'P 1'
#
loop_
_entity.id
_entity.type
_entity.pdbx_description
1 polymer ?
#
loop_
_entity_poly.entity_id
_entity_poly.type
_entity_poly.pdbx_seq_one_letter_code
_entity_poly.pdbx_strand_id
1 'polypeptide(L)'
;WGSKELLLFLLGRNKTLKGLNIIDSNFIYSEQHSKKINLEILLLEEGIEQSCALEYRIVNRQCTDCMRAEAKQYWKASVQLRQKPPHRRTFLFIEQLILNHKAHLKTSNIKERRDGIDFFFLD
;
A
#
# COMPACT_ATOMS: atom_id res chain seq x y z
N TRP A 1 -12.50 6.50 -10.98
CA TRP A 1 -13.84 6.88 -10.49
C TRP A 1 -14.83 5.90 -11.08
N GLY A 2 -15.65 5.24 -10.27
CA GLY A 2 -16.57 4.20 -10.77
C GLY A 2 -16.06 2.75 -10.70
N SER A 3 -15.06 2.44 -9.86
CA SER A 3 -14.73 1.03 -9.58
C SER A 3 -15.76 0.42 -8.64
N LYS A 4 -16.21 -0.81 -8.95
CA LYS A 4 -17.09 -1.61 -8.09
C LYS A 4 -16.50 -1.84 -6.69
N GLU A 5 -15.18 -2.03 -6.60
CA GLU A 5 -14.48 -2.26 -5.34
C GLU A 5 -14.57 -1.05 -4.40
N LEU A 6 -14.46 0.16 -4.96
CA LEU A 6 -14.56 1.40 -4.20
C LEU A 6 -15.98 1.57 -3.63
N LEU A 7 -17.00 1.24 -4.41
CA LEU A 7 -18.39 1.32 -3.98
C LEU A 7 -18.66 0.35 -2.82
N LEU A 8 -18.23 -0.90 -2.95
CA LEU A 8 -18.33 -1.90 -1.88
C LEU A 8 -17.60 -1.47 -0.61
N PHE A 9 -16.40 -0.88 -0.75
CA PHE A 9 -15.64 -0.34 0.37
C PHE A 9 -16.39 0.79 1.09
N LEU A 10 -16.97 1.74 0.34
CA LEU A 10 -17.71 2.87 0.91
C LEU A 10 -18.98 2.42 1.64
N LEU A 11 -19.76 1.52 1.04
CA LEU A 11 -20.94 0.93 1.67
C LEU A 11 -20.59 0.14 2.94
N GLY A 12 -19.55 -0.70 2.90
CA GLY A 12 -19.13 -1.51 4.03
C GLY A 12 -18.52 -0.71 5.20
N ARG A 13 -17.95 0.47 4.90
CA ARG A 13 -17.36 1.37 5.89
C ARG A 13 -18.42 2.09 6.73
N ASN A 14 -19.59 2.36 6.16
CA ASN A 14 -20.66 3.01 6.89
C ASN A 14 -21.41 2.00 7.78
N LYS A 15 -21.44 2.25 9.09
CA LYS A 15 -22.10 1.33 10.04
C LYS A 15 -23.62 1.41 9.95
N THR A 16 -24.18 2.55 9.56
CA THR A 16 -25.65 2.75 9.51
C THR A 16 -26.29 2.01 8.33
N LEU A 17 -25.56 1.85 7.23
CA LEU A 17 -26.06 1.17 6.02
C LEU A 17 -26.10 -0.36 6.14
N LYS A 18 -25.43 -0.96 7.14
CA LYS A 18 -25.33 -2.42 7.27
C LYS A 18 -26.65 -3.12 7.60
N GLY A 19 -27.64 -2.40 8.12
CA GLY A 19 -28.95 -2.94 8.45
C GLY A 19 -30.04 -2.64 7.41
N LEU A 20 -29.69 -1.90 6.34
CA LEU A 20 -30.66 -1.44 5.36
C LEU A 20 -30.62 -2.32 4.10
N ASN A 21 -31.79 -2.54 3.51
CA ASN A 21 -31.91 -3.27 2.24
C ASN A 21 -31.61 -2.31 1.08
N ILE A 22 -30.38 -2.36 0.59
CA ILE A 22 -29.94 -1.57 -0.56
C ILE A 22 -30.29 -2.32 -1.85
N ILE A 23 -31.09 -1.71 -2.73
CA ILE A 23 -31.42 -2.26 -4.05
C ILE A 23 -30.32 -1.90 -5.06
N ASP A 24 -30.02 -0.60 -5.15
CA ASP A 24 -29.07 -0.07 -6.13
C ASP A 24 -28.22 1.05 -5.51
N SER A 25 -27.08 1.30 -6.13
CA SER A 25 -26.14 2.32 -5.71
C SER A 25 -25.32 2.82 -6.88
N ASN A 26 -25.29 4.13 -7.08
CA ASN A 26 -24.63 4.77 -8.20
C ASN A 26 -23.73 5.93 -7.74
N PHE A 27 -22.67 6.20 -8.51
CA PHE A 27 -21.85 7.38 -8.29
C PHE A 27 -22.49 8.59 -8.97
N ILE A 28 -22.66 9.68 -8.21
CA ILE A 28 -23.01 10.98 -8.77
C ILE A 28 -21.70 11.68 -9.16
N TYR A 29 -21.68 12.30 -10.35
CA TYR A 29 -20.54 13.08 -10.79
C TYR A 29 -20.23 14.20 -9.78
N SER A 30 -18.98 14.25 -9.35
CA SER A 30 -18.42 15.31 -8.52
C SER A 30 -17.17 15.86 -9.19
N GLU A 31 -16.93 17.16 -9.08
CA GLU A 31 -15.74 17.78 -9.67
C GLU A 31 -14.43 17.18 -9.13
N GLN A 32 -13.44 17.00 -10.00
CA GLN A 32 -12.18 16.31 -9.68
C GLN A 32 -11.40 16.96 -8.51
N HIS A 33 -11.51 18.27 -8.34
CA HIS A 33 -10.79 19.02 -7.30
C HIS A 33 -11.55 19.14 -5.98
N SER A 34 -12.84 18.78 -5.97
CA SER A 34 -13.70 18.93 -4.79
C SER A 34 -13.25 18.05 -3.61
N LYS A 35 -12.48 16.98 -3.88
CA LYS A 35 -12.15 15.92 -2.92
C LYS A 35 -13.40 15.35 -2.24
N LYS A 36 -14.52 15.35 -2.97
CA LYS A 36 -15.79 14.77 -2.54
C LYS A 36 -16.11 13.57 -3.43
N ILE A 37 -16.81 12.59 -2.87
CA ILE A 37 -17.40 11.48 -3.59
C ILE A 37 -18.87 11.47 -3.19
N ASN A 38 -19.75 11.66 -4.18
CA ASN A 38 -21.19 11.64 -3.98
C ASN A 38 -21.73 10.29 -4.46
N LEU A 39 -22.54 9.64 -3.64
CA LEU A 39 -23.23 8.40 -3.95
C LEU A 39 -24.73 8.60 -3.86
N GLU A 40 -25.46 8.06 -4.81
CA GLU A 40 -26.90 7.86 -4.71
C GLU A 40 -27.17 6.41 -4.35
N ILE A 41 -28.07 6.17 -3.40
CA ILE A 41 -28.45 4.83 -2.95
C ILE A 41 -29.97 4.73 -2.99
N LEU A 42 -30.47 3.62 -3.52
CA LEU A 42 -31.87 3.24 -3.47
C LEU A 42 -32.07 2.22 -2.35
N LEU A 43 -32.89 2.59 -1.37
CA LEU A 43 -33.24 1.80 -0.19
C LEU A 43 -34.67 1.28 -0.32
N LEU A 44 -34.89 0.05 0.16
CA LEU A 44 -36.22 -0.52 0.30
C LEU A 44 -36.58 -0.63 1.78
N GLU A 45 -37.48 0.23 2.24
CA GLU A 45 -38.04 0.17 3.58
C GLU A 45 -39.55 -0.02 3.47
N GLU A 46 -40.08 -1.05 4.14
CA GLU A 46 -41.52 -1.34 4.22
C GLU A 46 -42.25 -1.42 2.86
N GLY A 47 -41.53 -1.76 1.78
CA GLY A 47 -42.07 -1.85 0.42
C GLY A 47 -42.07 -0.54 -0.36
N ILE A 48 -41.48 0.53 0.19
CA ILE A 48 -41.30 1.82 -0.47
C ILE A 48 -39.83 1.99 -0.87
N GLU A 49 -39.61 2.35 -2.13
CA GLU A 49 -38.30 2.72 -2.66
C GLU A 49 -37.98 4.18 -2.30
N GLN A 50 -36.88 4.41 -1.58
CA GLN A 50 -36.42 5.74 -1.21
C GLN A 50 -35.01 5.98 -1.72
N SER A 51 -34.78 7.13 -2.38
CA SER A 51 -33.45 7.58 -2.78
C SER A 51 -32.79 8.41 -1.68
N CYS A 52 -31.53 8.12 -1.41
CA CYS A 52 -30.71 8.84 -0.45
C CYS A 52 -29.37 9.20 -1.09
N ALA A 53 -28.90 10.43 -0.86
CA ALA A 53 -27.58 10.87 -1.28
C ALA A 53 -26.59 10.85 -0.10
N LEU A 54 -25.42 10.23 -0.31
CA LEU A 54 -24.31 10.25 0.64
C LEU A 54 -23.14 11.05 0.07
N GLU A 55 -22.58 11.94 0.89
CA GLU A 55 -21.36 12.69 0.57
C GLU A 55 -20.19 12.16 1.42
N TYR A 56 -19.12 11.72 0.76
CA TYR A 56 -17.85 11.36 1.39
C TYR A 56 -16.78 12.40 1.09
N ARG A 57 -16.05 12.84 2.11
CA ARG A 57 -14.88 13.72 1.97
C ARG A 57 -13.59 12.93 1.96
N ILE A 58 -12.78 13.12 0.92
CA ILE A 58 -11.44 12.53 0.80
C ILE A 58 -10.46 13.38 1.59
N VAL A 59 -9.76 12.75 2.54
CA VAL A 59 -8.65 13.36 3.28
C VAL A 59 -7.37 12.66 2.86
N ASN A 60 -6.45 13.42 2.26
CA ASN A 60 -5.16 12.91 1.86
C ASN A 60 -4.34 12.54 3.11
N ARG A 61 -3.82 11.32 3.13
CA ARG A 61 -2.90 10.83 4.16
C ARG A 61 -1.78 10.07 3.48
N GLN A 62 -0.59 10.10 4.08
CA GLN A 62 0.52 9.27 3.65
C GLN A 62 0.24 7.82 4.02
N CYS A 63 0.57 6.90 3.11
CA CYS A 63 0.45 5.48 3.38
C CYS A 63 1.45 5.06 4.48
N THR A 64 1.11 4.08 5.32
CA THR A 64 2.00 3.67 6.43
C THR A 64 3.35 3.16 5.93
N ASP A 65 3.38 2.48 4.78
CA ASP A 65 4.61 2.01 4.15
C ASP A 65 5.47 3.16 3.59
N CYS A 66 4.82 4.18 3.02
CA CYS A 66 5.46 5.40 2.54
C CYS A 66 6.05 6.20 3.71
N MET A 67 5.33 6.25 4.84
CA MET A 67 5.80 6.89 6.07
C MET A 67 6.96 6.13 6.69
N ARG A 68 6.93 4.80 6.66
CA ARG A 68 8.07 3.95 7.05
C ARG A 68 9.26 4.20 6.14
N ALA A 69 9.04 4.33 4.84
CA ALA A 69 10.11 4.62 3.88
C ALA A 69 10.90 5.88 4.17
N GLU A 70 10.21 6.92 4.61
CA GLU A 70 10.81 8.20 4.99
C GLU A 70 11.46 8.17 6.39
N ALA A 71 11.12 7.19 7.23
CA ALA A 71 11.72 7.04 8.54
C ALA A 71 13.17 6.55 8.40
N LYS A 72 14.15 7.30 8.91
CA LYS A 72 15.60 7.10 8.69
C LYS A 72 16.17 5.71 9.08
N GLN A 73 15.41 4.84 9.74
CA GLN A 73 15.84 3.50 10.15
C GLN A 73 14.68 2.49 10.07
N TYR A 74 14.34 2.04 8.88
CA TYR A 74 13.39 0.93 8.72
C TYR A 74 14.05 -0.18 7.89
N TRP A 75 14.78 -1.06 8.54
CA TRP A 75 15.01 -2.40 8.04
C TRP A 75 14.59 -3.37 9.14
N LYS A 76 13.88 -4.43 8.78
CA LYS A 76 13.51 -5.45 9.77
C LYS A 76 14.64 -6.44 9.98
N ALA A 77 15.40 -6.71 8.92
CA ALA A 77 16.53 -7.62 8.95
C ALA A 77 17.73 -7.02 8.24
N SER A 78 18.93 -7.36 8.72
CA SER A 78 20.19 -7.03 8.08
C SER A 78 21.09 -8.26 8.01
N VAL A 79 21.65 -8.54 6.84
CA VAL A 79 22.62 -9.60 6.62
C VAL A 79 23.99 -8.98 6.40
N GLN A 80 24.94 -9.33 7.26
CA GLN A 80 26.30 -8.78 7.23
C GLN A 80 27.24 -9.82 6.64
N LEU A 81 27.73 -9.58 5.42
CA LEU A 81 28.75 -10.41 4.79
C LEU A 81 30.12 -9.84 5.17
N ARG A 82 30.99 -10.68 5.74
CA ARG A 82 32.35 -10.28 6.15
C ARG A 82 33.37 -11.30 5.68
N GLN A 83 34.51 -10.82 5.19
CA GLN A 83 35.65 -11.65 4.81
C GLN A 83 36.91 -11.15 5.53
N LYS A 84 37.47 -11.97 6.43
CA LYS A 84 38.70 -11.63 7.18
C LYS A 84 39.99 -11.67 6.32
N PRO A 85 40.17 -12.59 5.36
CA PRO A 85 41.35 -12.59 4.49
C PRO A 85 41.49 -11.33 3.62
N PRO A 86 42.72 -10.85 3.35
CA PRO A 86 42.94 -9.64 2.53
C PRO A 86 42.56 -9.84 1.06
N HIS A 87 42.52 -11.08 0.58
CA HIS A 87 42.22 -11.38 -0.81
C HIS A 87 40.70 -11.50 -1.07
N ARG A 88 40.15 -10.60 -1.89
CA ARG A 88 38.70 -10.48 -2.15
C ARG A 88 38.12 -11.41 -3.23
N ARG A 89 38.82 -12.48 -3.66
CA ARG A 89 38.33 -13.41 -4.73
C ARG A 89 36.91 -13.89 -4.49
N THR A 90 36.71 -14.45 -3.30
CA THR A 90 35.47 -15.14 -2.94
C THR A 90 34.34 -14.14 -2.78
N PHE A 91 34.66 -12.93 -2.29
CA PHE A 91 33.72 -11.84 -2.19
C PHE A 91 33.23 -11.35 -3.56
N LEU A 92 34.14 -11.12 -4.50
CA LEU A 92 33.82 -10.74 -5.88
C LEU A 92 33.03 -11.84 -6.61
N PHE A 93 33.36 -13.11 -6.33
CA PHE A 93 32.62 -14.24 -6.90
C PHE A 93 31.18 -14.30 -6.38
N ILE A 94 30.97 -14.09 -5.07
CA ILE A 94 29.63 -14.03 -4.48
C ILE A 94 28.83 -12.86 -5.05
N GLU A 95 29.45 -11.71 -5.24
CA GLU A 95 28.81 -10.54 -5.85
C GLU A 95 28.33 -10.86 -7.28
N GLN A 96 29.17 -11.48 -8.10
CA GLN A 96 28.76 -11.94 -9.43
C GLN A 96 27.62 -12.96 -9.38
N LEU A 97 27.63 -13.90 -8.43
CA LEU A 97 26.52 -14.83 -8.24
C LEU A 97 25.22 -14.12 -7.84
N ILE A 98 25.28 -13.13 -6.95
CA ILE A 98 24.12 -12.33 -6.54
C ILE A 98 23.53 -11.55 -7.73
N LEU A 99 24.39 -11.03 -8.61
CA LEU A 99 23.96 -10.36 -9.84
C LEU A 99 23.31 -11.35 -10.82
N ASN A 100 23.95 -12.50 -11.06
CA ASN A 100 23.46 -13.53 -11.98
C ASN A 100 22.10 -14.09 -11.56
N HIS A 101 21.92 -14.37 -10.26
CA HIS A 101 20.65 -14.88 -9.72
C HIS A 101 19.65 -13.78 -9.36
N LYS A 102 19.99 -12.51 -9.57
CA LYS A 102 19.16 -11.34 -9.22
C LYS A 102 18.68 -11.35 -7.75
N ALA A 103 19.49 -11.89 -6.84
CA ALA A 103 19.13 -12.06 -5.44
C ALA A 103 19.04 -10.72 -4.67
N HIS A 104 19.66 -9.67 -5.21
CA HIS A 104 19.63 -8.31 -4.65
C HIS A 104 18.29 -7.59 -4.83
N LEU A 105 17.36 -8.09 -5.66
CA LEU A 105 16.09 -7.41 -5.94
C LEU A 105 15.20 -7.20 -4.70
N LYS A 106 15.36 -8.04 -3.68
CA LYS A 106 14.61 -7.93 -2.41
C LYS A 106 15.30 -7.05 -1.37
N THR A 107 16.50 -6.57 -1.66
CA THR A 107 17.24 -5.71 -0.74
C THR A 107 16.75 -4.28 -0.87
N SER A 108 16.54 -3.61 0.26
CA SER A 108 16.16 -2.20 0.29
C SER A 108 17.37 -1.27 0.21
N ASN A 109 18.48 -1.68 0.83
CA ASN A 109 19.69 -0.90 0.85
C ASN A 109 20.90 -1.84 0.95
N ILE A 110 22.03 -1.39 0.41
CA ILE A 110 23.30 -2.09 0.43
C ILE A 110 24.36 -1.08 0.87
N LYS A 111 25.09 -1.38 1.95
CA LYS A 111 26.13 -0.49 2.47
C LYS A 111 27.47 -1.20 2.55
N GLU A 112 28.49 -0.58 2.00
CA GLU A 112 29.86 -1.06 2.13
C GLU A 112 30.45 -0.73 3.51
N ARG A 113 31.32 -1.62 3.99
CA ARG A 113 32.04 -1.56 5.27
C ARG A 113 33.49 -1.99 5.05
N ARG A 114 34.37 -1.67 6.01
CA ARG A 114 35.82 -1.91 5.90
C ARG A 114 36.21 -3.36 5.57
N ASP A 115 35.38 -4.34 5.96
CA ASP A 115 35.64 -5.78 5.77
C ASP A 115 34.48 -6.54 5.12
N GLY A 116 33.60 -5.85 4.39
CA GLY A 116 32.50 -6.49 3.66
C GLY A 116 31.31 -5.57 3.35
N ILE A 117 30.14 -6.18 3.19
CA ILE A 117 28.90 -5.50 2.76
C ILE A 117 27.75 -5.86 3.71
N ASP A 118 26.89 -4.88 3.98
CA ASP A 118 25.63 -5.05 4.70
C ASP A 118 24.45 -4.96 3.73
N PHE A 119 23.61 -6.00 3.71
CA PHE A 119 22.35 -6.02 2.98
C PHE A 119 21.18 -5.79 3.94
N PHE A 120 20.27 -4.89 3.58
CA PHE A 120 19.10 -4.56 4.39
C PHE A 120 17.82 -5.06 3.72
N PHE A 121 16.90 -5.64 4.50
CA PHE A 121 15.62 -6.19 4.04
C PHE A 121 14.44 -5.60 4.82
N LEU A 122 13.31 -5.41 4.12
CA LEU A 122 12.09 -4.78 4.65
C LEU A 122 11.02 -5.77 5.12
N ASP A 123 11.12 -7.02 4.68
CA ASP A 123 10.17 -8.09 5.01
C ASP A 123 10.38 -8.68 6.39
#